data_AF-A0A973CZI9-F1
#
_entry.id   AF-A0A973CZI9-F1
#
_cell.length_a   1.000
_cell.length_b   1.000
_cell.length_c   1.000
_cell.angle_alpha   90.00
_cell.angle_beta   90.00
_cell.angle_gamma   90.00
#
_symmetry.space_group_name_H-M   'P 1'
#
loop_
_entity.id
_entity.type
_entity.pdbx_description
1 polymer ?
#
loop_
_entity_poly.entity_id
_entity_poly.type
_entity_poly.pdbx_seq_one_letter_code
_entity_poly.pdbx_strand_id
1 'polypeptide(L)'
;MATYKRQGAYTDCFTTEISHTISHEEYIQAFYTTLIFKLERSIIKWAVAKPSSDDEVNLLAAGATDTFSAWSVEDRSKNQLLMCDFKNKTRSWLMIESIEKKDGKRTRLYFGSAVVPDKNLKPAQSPLGAVFKALHWFHLSYSRILLLSAKLRLSQNKRN
;
A
#
# COMPACT_ATOMS: atom_id res chain seq x y z
N MET A 1 10.89 5.14 0.42
CA MET A 1 10.22 6.30 -0.21
C MET A 1 11.14 7.47 -0.55
N ALA A 2 11.96 7.98 0.38
CA ALA A 2 12.86 9.11 0.10
C ALA A 2 13.81 8.87 -1.10
N THR A 3 14.31 7.64 -1.27
CA THR A 3 15.13 7.24 -2.42
C THR A 3 14.41 7.46 -3.75
N TYR A 4 13.14 7.05 -3.85
CA TYR A 4 12.33 7.23 -5.06
C TYR A 4 12.04 8.70 -5.37
N LYS A 5 11.73 9.50 -4.34
CA LYS A 5 11.53 10.93 -4.49
C LYS A 5 12.77 11.63 -5.07
N ARG A 6 13.98 11.25 -4.62
CA ARG A 6 15.24 11.77 -5.16
C ARG A 6 15.49 11.39 -6.62
N GLN A 7 14.92 10.28 -7.08
CA GLN A 7 15.00 9.82 -8.47
C GLN A 7 13.94 10.46 -9.39
N GLY A 8 13.21 11.46 -8.90
CA GLY A 8 12.15 12.13 -9.66
C GLY A 8 10.85 11.33 -9.75
N ALA A 9 10.71 10.25 -8.97
CA ALA A 9 9.45 9.54 -8.87
C ALA A 9 8.44 10.38 -8.09
N TYR A 10 7.17 10.23 -8.46
CA TYR A 10 6.10 10.70 -7.61
C TYR A 10 6.07 9.87 -6.32
N THR A 11 5.87 10.51 -5.18
CA THR A 11 5.72 9.82 -3.89
C THR A 11 4.65 10.49 -3.03
N ASP A 12 3.84 9.70 -2.35
CA ASP A 12 2.92 10.16 -1.30
C ASP A 12 3.09 9.35 -0.01
N CYS A 13 2.53 9.90 1.07
CA CYS A 13 2.50 9.25 2.37
C CYS A 13 1.28 9.76 3.15
N PHE A 14 0.42 8.83 3.53
CA PHE A 14 -0.76 9.05 4.36
C PHE A 14 -0.58 8.35 5.70
N THR A 15 -1.23 8.89 6.72
CA THR A 15 -1.18 8.33 8.07
C THR A 15 -2.55 8.36 8.74
N THR A 16 -2.80 7.40 9.62
CA THR A 16 -3.96 7.42 10.53
C THR A 16 -3.60 6.78 11.87
N GLU A 17 -4.38 7.07 12.90
CA GLU A 17 -4.17 6.52 14.25
C GLU A 17 -5.32 5.59 14.63
N ILE A 18 -4.97 4.53 15.35
CA ILE A 18 -5.87 3.58 16.00
C ILE A 18 -5.60 3.63 17.51
N SER A 19 -6.67 3.62 18.31
CA SER A 19 -6.62 3.78 19.77
C SER A 19 -6.22 2.52 20.55
N HIS A 20 -5.57 1.56 19.90
CA HIS A 20 -5.07 0.32 20.51
C HIS A 20 -3.82 -0.17 19.77
N THR A 21 -3.21 -1.23 20.31
CA THR A 21 -1.99 -1.82 19.74
C THR A 21 -2.35 -2.75 18.59
N ILE A 22 -1.75 -2.50 17.44
CA ILE A 22 -1.83 -3.32 16.22
C ILE A 22 -0.43 -3.78 15.84
N SER A 23 -0.30 -5.07 15.53
CA SER A 23 0.90 -5.65 14.93
C SER A 23 1.01 -5.32 13.44
N HIS A 24 2.23 -5.41 12.90
CA HIS A 24 2.45 -5.14 11.48
C HIS A 24 1.77 -6.18 10.58
N GLU A 25 1.71 -7.43 11.04
CA GLU A 25 1.03 -8.53 10.35
C GLU A 25 -0.48 -8.26 10.21
N GLU A 26 -1.14 -7.85 11.30
CA GLU A 26 -2.56 -7.45 11.28
C GLU A 26 -2.78 -6.30 10.30
N TYR A 27 -1.87 -5.34 10.24
CA TYR A 27 -1.97 -4.23 9.30
C TYR A 27 -1.83 -4.70 7.83
N ILE A 28 -0.84 -5.55 7.52
CA ILE A 28 -0.67 -6.14 6.18
C ILE A 28 -1.93 -6.89 5.76
N GLN A 29 -2.44 -7.75 6.63
CA GLN A 29 -3.66 -8.51 6.39
C GLN A 29 -4.85 -7.58 6.16
N ALA A 30 -5.08 -6.62 7.06
CA ALA A 30 -6.19 -5.70 6.96
C ALA A 30 -6.12 -4.84 5.69
N PHE A 31 -4.92 -4.42 5.27
CA PHE A 31 -4.71 -3.60 4.08
C PHE A 31 -5.01 -4.39 2.79
N TYR A 32 -4.34 -5.53 2.59
CA TYR A 32 -4.44 -6.27 1.33
C TYR A 32 -5.75 -7.06 1.20
N THR A 33 -6.45 -7.40 2.29
CA THR A 33 -7.74 -8.11 2.23
C THR A 33 -8.97 -7.19 2.12
N THR A 34 -8.77 -5.87 2.02
CA THR A 34 -9.89 -4.91 1.87
C THR A 34 -10.68 -5.13 0.57
N LEU A 35 -11.99 -4.84 0.61
CA LEU A 35 -12.91 -5.01 -0.53
C LEU A 35 -12.47 -4.23 -1.77
N ILE A 36 -11.83 -3.08 -1.58
CA ILE A 36 -11.30 -2.25 -2.66
C ILE A 36 -10.13 -2.95 -3.36
N PHE A 37 -9.24 -3.57 -2.58
CA PHE A 37 -8.17 -4.38 -3.14
C PHE A 37 -8.71 -5.67 -3.78
N LYS A 38 -9.81 -6.26 -3.27
CA LYS A 38 -10.48 -7.40 -3.91
C LYS A 38 -11.09 -7.05 -5.27
N LEU A 39 -11.60 -5.82 -5.44
CA LEU A 39 -12.06 -5.30 -6.74
C LEU A 39 -10.87 -5.09 -7.69
N GLU A 40 -9.78 -4.48 -7.22
CA GLU A 40 -8.57 -4.29 -8.03
C GLU A 40 -7.92 -5.64 -8.42
N ARG A 41 -7.89 -6.62 -7.52
CA ARG A 41 -7.49 -8.01 -7.82
C ARG A 41 -8.37 -8.66 -8.88
N SER A 42 -9.67 -8.37 -8.91
CA SER A 42 -10.58 -8.94 -9.91
C SER A 42 -10.31 -8.35 -11.29
N ILE A 43 -9.98 -7.06 -11.36
CA ILE A 43 -9.58 -6.36 -12.59
C ILE A 43 -8.19 -6.84 -13.06
N ILE A 44 -7.22 -6.98 -12.16
CA ILE A 44 -5.88 -7.51 -12.46
C ILE A 44 -5.92 -9.00 -12.83
N LYS A 45 -6.76 -9.81 -12.19
CA LYS A 45 -6.98 -11.22 -12.54
C LYS A 45 -7.41 -11.36 -14.00
N TRP A 46 -8.31 -10.49 -14.45
CA TRP A 46 -8.75 -10.43 -15.84
C TRP A 46 -7.68 -9.90 -16.79
N ALA A 47 -6.87 -8.93 -16.36
CA ALA A 47 -5.89 -8.26 -17.21
C ALA A 47 -4.49 -8.93 -17.26
N VAL A 48 -4.09 -9.67 -16.23
CA VAL A 48 -2.71 -10.16 -16.01
C VAL A 48 -2.67 -11.65 -15.62
N ALA A 49 -3.80 -12.32 -15.45
CA ALA A 49 -3.91 -13.76 -15.13
C ALA A 49 -3.08 -14.23 -13.91
N LYS A 50 -2.74 -13.32 -12.98
CA LYS A 50 -2.07 -13.63 -11.71
C LYS A 50 -3.07 -13.53 -10.55
N PRO A 51 -3.85 -14.60 -10.26
CA PRO A 51 -4.77 -14.60 -9.12
C PRO A 51 -3.98 -14.44 -7.82
N SER A 52 -4.65 -13.96 -6.77
CA SER A 52 -4.05 -13.91 -5.45
C SER A 52 -5.09 -14.13 -4.39
N SER A 53 -4.77 -14.98 -3.40
CA SER A 53 -5.70 -15.43 -2.36
C SER A 53 -5.51 -14.65 -1.06
N ASP A 54 -6.44 -14.80 -0.13
CA ASP A 54 -6.26 -14.30 1.23
C ASP A 54 -5.17 -15.12 1.97
N ASP A 55 -4.97 -16.39 1.59
CA ASP A 55 -3.89 -17.24 2.13
C ASP A 55 -2.49 -16.73 1.77
N GLU A 56 -2.29 -16.27 0.53
CA GLU A 56 -1.01 -15.65 0.14
C GLU A 56 -0.74 -14.36 0.92
N VAL A 57 -1.78 -13.60 1.29
CA VAL A 57 -1.62 -12.43 2.17
C VAL A 57 -1.20 -12.87 3.57
N ASN A 58 -1.75 -13.96 4.09
CA ASN A 58 -1.37 -14.49 5.40
C ASN A 58 0.10 -14.93 5.41
N LEU A 59 0.54 -15.62 4.34
CA LEU A 59 1.94 -15.98 4.15
C LEU A 59 2.84 -14.72 4.04
N LEU A 60 2.39 -13.69 3.32
CA LEU A 60 3.14 -12.44 3.17
C LEU A 60 3.24 -11.68 4.52
N ALA A 61 2.15 -11.66 5.28
CA ALA A 61 2.10 -11.02 6.60
C ALA A 61 3.06 -11.72 7.56
N ALA A 62 3.03 -13.06 7.61
CA ALA A 62 3.92 -13.88 8.42
C ALA A 62 5.40 -13.87 7.95
N GLY A 63 5.70 -13.24 6.81
CA GLY A 63 7.05 -13.25 6.23
C GLY A 63 7.46 -14.58 5.61
N ALA A 64 6.50 -15.47 5.34
CA ALA A 64 6.73 -16.79 4.73
C ALA A 64 6.80 -16.76 3.19
N THR A 65 6.48 -15.62 2.57
CA THR A 65 6.67 -15.37 1.13
C THR A 65 7.08 -13.92 0.88
N ASP A 66 7.89 -13.73 -0.15
CA ASP A 66 8.27 -12.42 -0.68
C ASP A 66 7.53 -12.07 -1.97
N THR A 67 6.55 -12.88 -2.39
CA THR A 67 5.77 -12.64 -3.60
C THR A 67 4.28 -12.85 -3.35
N PHE A 68 3.48 -12.02 -4.01
CA PHE A 68 2.02 -12.02 -3.89
C PHE A 68 1.41 -11.38 -5.13
N SER A 69 0.59 -12.12 -5.89
CA SER A 69 0.02 -11.66 -7.16
C SER A 69 1.09 -11.12 -8.14
N ALA A 70 0.93 -9.88 -8.58
CA ALA A 70 1.84 -9.14 -9.43
C ALA A 70 2.84 -8.27 -8.63
N TRP A 71 3.02 -8.54 -7.33
CA TRP A 71 3.89 -7.78 -6.43
C TRP A 71 4.97 -8.66 -5.80
N SER A 72 6.11 -8.07 -5.51
CA SER A 72 7.22 -8.68 -4.78
C SER A 72 7.71 -7.75 -3.66
N VAL A 73 8.20 -8.32 -2.57
CA VAL A 73 8.86 -7.59 -1.50
C VAL A 73 10.15 -6.99 -2.05
N GLU A 74 10.30 -5.69 -1.89
CA GLU A 74 11.50 -4.95 -2.25
C GLU A 74 12.37 -4.70 -1.01
N ASP A 75 11.75 -4.44 0.15
CA ASP A 75 12.42 -4.28 1.43
C ASP A 75 11.44 -4.60 2.58
N ARG A 76 11.97 -5.11 3.70
CA ARG A 76 11.18 -5.50 4.88
C ARG A 76 11.95 -5.27 6.17
N SER A 77 11.24 -4.75 7.18
CA SER A 77 11.69 -4.74 8.57
C SER A 77 10.55 -5.18 9.49
N LYS A 78 10.81 -5.22 10.81
CA LYS A 78 9.83 -5.63 11.83
C LYS A 78 8.52 -4.84 11.81
N ASN A 79 8.57 -3.59 11.38
CA ASN A 79 7.42 -2.68 11.39
C ASN A 79 7.15 -2.03 10.04
N GLN A 80 7.83 -2.46 8.97
CA GLN A 80 7.67 -1.87 7.65
C GLN A 80 7.78 -2.91 6.54
N LEU A 81 6.97 -2.73 5.50
CA LEU A 81 6.96 -3.56 4.30
C LEU A 81 6.95 -2.64 3.08
N LEU A 82 7.89 -2.84 2.17
CA LEU A 82 7.95 -2.20 0.87
C LEU A 82 7.73 -3.25 -0.21
N MET A 83 6.68 -3.07 -1.00
CA MET A 83 6.36 -3.93 -2.14
C MET A 83 6.60 -3.16 -3.45
N CYS A 84 7.00 -3.88 -4.48
CA CYS A 84 7.16 -3.40 -5.85
C CYS A 84 6.27 -4.22 -6.79
N ASP A 85 5.66 -3.57 -7.77
CA ASP A 85 4.93 -4.26 -8.83
C ASP A 85 5.88 -4.93 -9.83
N PHE A 86 5.39 -5.93 -10.56
CA PHE A 86 6.16 -6.70 -11.53
C PHE A 86 6.75 -5.85 -12.67
N LYS A 87 6.20 -4.67 -12.95
CA LYS A 87 6.69 -3.74 -13.96
C LYS A 87 7.73 -2.76 -13.40
N ASN A 88 8.04 -2.82 -12.11
CA ASN A 88 8.92 -1.88 -11.43
C ASN A 88 8.49 -0.42 -11.64
N LYS A 89 7.19 -0.14 -11.70
CA LYS A 89 6.60 1.19 -11.83
C LYS A 89 6.01 1.69 -10.52
N THR A 90 5.43 0.82 -9.70
CA THR A 90 4.68 1.22 -8.51
C THR A 90 5.23 0.54 -7.27
N ARG A 91 5.42 1.31 -6.21
CA ARG A 91 5.73 0.79 -4.88
C ARG A 91 4.61 1.10 -3.91
N SER A 92 4.34 0.16 -3.01
CA SER A 92 3.51 0.38 -1.83
C SER A 92 4.34 0.16 -0.58
N TRP A 93 4.18 1.03 0.41
CA TRP A 93 4.88 0.99 1.68
C TRP A 93 3.90 1.03 2.83
N LEU A 94 3.97 0.01 3.68
CA LEU A 94 3.12 -0.15 4.85
C LEU A 94 4.01 -0.14 6.08
N MET A 95 3.79 0.79 7.00
CA MET A 95 4.55 0.89 8.23
C MET A 95 3.65 1.15 9.43
N ILE A 96 4.05 0.65 10.59
CA ILE A 96 3.42 0.97 11.86
C ILE A 96 4.39 1.65 12.84
N GLU A 97 3.84 2.53 13.65
CA GLU A 97 4.53 3.19 14.75
C GLU A 97 3.68 3.06 16.03
N SER A 98 4.26 2.55 17.10
CA SER A 98 3.63 2.55 18.43
C SER A 98 3.78 3.93 19.06
N ILE A 99 2.67 4.50 19.51
CA ILE A 99 2.61 5.81 20.15
C ILE A 99 2.09 5.65 21.57
N GLU A 100 2.87 6.13 22.53
CA GLU A 100 2.42 6.26 23.90
C GLU A 100 1.81 7.65 24.10
N LYS A 101 0.54 7.70 24.52
CA LYS A 101 -0.14 8.94 24.93
C LYS A 101 -0.59 8.80 26.38
N LYS A 102 -0.90 9.92 27.04
CA LYS A 102 -1.39 9.94 28.43
C LYS A 102 -2.60 9.01 28.65
N ASP A 103 -3.46 8.87 27.65
CA ASP A 103 -4.68 8.06 27.71
C ASP A 103 -4.47 6.61 27.23
N GLY A 104 -3.22 6.14 27.08
CA GLY A 104 -2.87 4.78 26.70
C GLY A 104 -2.11 4.65 25.37
N LYS A 105 -1.81 3.40 25.00
CA LYS A 105 -1.07 3.03 23.79
C LYS A 105 -1.95 3.11 22.54
N ARG A 106 -1.39 3.67 21.47
CA ARG A 106 -2.02 3.80 20.16
C ARG A 106 -1.07 3.26 19.09
N THR A 107 -1.60 2.82 17.97
CA THR A 107 -0.80 2.50 16.79
C THR A 107 -1.11 3.50 15.69
N ARG A 108 -0.07 4.10 15.12
CA ARG A 108 -0.15 4.88 13.90
C ARG A 108 0.20 4.01 12.71
N LEU A 109 -0.63 4.08 11.69
CA LEU A 109 -0.50 3.35 10.44
C LEU A 109 -0.08 4.33 9.36
N TYR A 110 0.96 3.96 8.62
CA TYR A 110 1.45 4.69 7.46
C TYR A 110 1.15 3.89 6.20
N PHE A 111 0.67 4.58 5.17
CA PHE A 111 0.61 4.07 3.81
C PHE A 111 1.29 5.07 2.89
N GLY A 112 2.38 4.67 2.26
CA GLY A 112 3.05 5.46 1.25
C GLY A 112 3.10 4.73 -0.07
N SER A 113 3.22 5.49 -1.15
CA SER A 113 3.40 4.93 -2.47
C SER A 113 4.44 5.71 -3.27
N ALA A 114 5.00 5.04 -4.28
CA ALA A 114 5.83 5.70 -5.28
C ALA A 114 5.45 5.24 -6.68
N VAL A 115 5.34 6.18 -7.62
CA VAL A 115 5.15 5.91 -9.04
C VAL A 115 6.38 6.40 -9.79
N VAL A 116 7.16 5.45 -10.31
CA VAL A 116 8.40 5.68 -11.04
C VAL A 116 8.06 5.88 -12.52
N PRO A 117 8.31 7.07 -13.10
CA PRO A 117 8.05 7.32 -14.50
C PRO A 117 8.94 6.45 -15.40
N ASP A 118 8.48 6.17 -16.61
CA ASP A 118 9.32 5.51 -17.61
C ASP A 118 10.44 6.45 -18.06
N LYS A 119 11.70 5.98 -18.00
CA LYS A 119 12.87 6.75 -18.43
C LYS A 119 12.84 7.08 -19.93
N ASN A 120 12.04 6.33 -20.71
CA ASN A 120 11.91 6.49 -22.16
C ASN A 120 10.85 7.52 -22.58
N LEU A 121 10.07 8.08 -21.65
CA LEU A 121 9.07 9.10 -21.98
C LEU A 121 9.72 10.49 -21.94
N LYS A 122 10.03 11.03 -23.12
CA LYS A 122 10.47 12.42 -23.25
C LYS A 122 9.37 13.37 -22.73
N PRO A 123 9.70 14.35 -21.88
CA PRO A 123 8.74 15.36 -21.43
C PRO A 123 8.54 16.38 -22.55
N ALA A 124 7.79 16.01 -23.59
CA ALA A 124 7.49 16.91 -24.69
C ALA A 124 6.00 16.85 -25.04
N GLN A 125 5.28 17.83 -24.49
CA GLN A 125 4.06 18.43 -25.04
C GLN A 125 2.96 17.47 -25.53
N SER A 126 2.24 16.83 -24.60
CA SER A 126 1.04 16.07 -24.98
C SER A 126 -0.05 16.13 -23.90
N PRO A 127 -1.34 15.92 -24.28
CA PRO A 127 -2.51 15.79 -23.38
C PRO A 127 -2.35 14.74 -22.25
N LEU A 128 -1.26 13.97 -22.28
CA LEU A 128 -0.72 13.15 -21.20
C LEU A 128 -0.59 13.88 -19.85
N GLY A 129 -0.38 15.20 -19.83
CA GLY A 129 -0.34 15.98 -18.58
C GLY A 129 -1.67 15.98 -17.81
N ALA A 130 -2.80 16.03 -18.53
CA ALA A 130 -4.13 15.99 -17.92
C ALA A 130 -4.49 14.58 -17.46
N VAL A 131 -4.17 13.55 -18.25
CA VAL A 131 -4.34 12.14 -17.88
C VAL A 131 -3.49 11.78 -16.66
N PHE A 132 -2.23 12.21 -16.64
CA PHE A 132 -1.34 12.04 -15.50
C PHE A 132 -1.89 12.73 -14.25
N LYS A 133 -2.41 13.96 -14.38
CA LYS A 133 -3.04 14.69 -13.27
C LYS A 133 -4.31 13.98 -12.76
N ALA A 134 -5.14 13.46 -13.65
CA ALA A 134 -6.36 12.73 -13.30
C ALA A 134 -6.04 11.41 -12.59
N LEU A 135 -5.13 10.61 -13.14
CA LEU A 135 -4.65 9.36 -12.52
C LEU A 135 -4.00 9.62 -11.16
N HIS A 136 -3.26 10.72 -11.04
CA HIS A 136 -2.68 11.16 -9.76
C HIS A 136 -3.75 11.49 -8.71
N TRP A 137 -4.80 12.24 -9.06
CA TRP A 137 -5.92 12.52 -8.14
C TRP A 137 -6.68 11.25 -7.74
N PHE A 138 -6.89 10.35 -8.69
CA PHE A 138 -7.45 9.03 -8.42
C PHE A 138 -6.57 8.27 -7.42
N HIS A 139 -5.27 8.22 -7.65
CA HIS A 139 -4.30 7.54 -6.80
C HIS A 139 -4.25 8.10 -5.37
N LEU A 140 -4.26 9.43 -5.21
CA LEU A 140 -4.35 10.09 -3.90
C LEU A 140 -5.61 9.67 -3.14
N SER A 141 -6.74 9.65 -3.83
CA SER A 141 -8.04 9.31 -3.25
C SER A 141 -8.09 7.82 -2.90
N TYR A 142 -7.69 6.98 -3.84
CA TYR A 142 -7.57 5.52 -3.71
C TYR A 142 -6.71 5.14 -2.49
N SER A 143 -5.53 5.75 -2.37
CA SER A 143 -4.59 5.51 -1.28
C SER A 143 -5.17 5.85 0.09
N ARG A 144 -5.89 6.97 0.19
CA ARG A 144 -6.58 7.35 1.43
C ARG A 144 -7.70 6.39 1.79
N ILE A 145 -8.48 5.95 0.80
CA ILE A 145 -9.59 5.03 1.04
C ILE A 145 -9.06 3.65 1.45
N LEU A 146 -7.96 3.16 0.87
CA LEU A 146 -7.31 1.92 1.32
C LEU A 146 -6.87 2.00 2.78
N LEU A 147 -6.17 3.08 3.15
CA LEU A 147 -5.74 3.29 4.53
C LEU A 147 -6.92 3.39 5.50
N LEU A 148 -7.99 4.09 5.11
CA LEU A 148 -9.20 4.20 5.92
C LEU A 148 -9.92 2.86 6.05
N SER A 149 -9.96 2.07 4.98
CA SER A 149 -10.61 0.75 4.98
C SER A 149 -9.86 -0.23 5.87
N ALA A 150 -8.52 -0.22 5.81
CA ALA A 150 -7.67 -0.98 6.73
C ALA A 150 -7.94 -0.58 8.19
N LYS A 151 -7.99 0.73 8.47
CA LYS A 151 -8.34 1.25 9.80
C LYS A 151 -9.70 0.77 10.29
N LEU A 152 -10.73 0.84 9.45
CA LEU A 152 -12.09 0.45 9.82
C LEU A 152 -12.15 -1.03 10.19
N ARG A 153 -11.50 -1.89 9.39
CA ARG A 153 -11.40 -3.33 9.67
C ARG A 153 -10.68 -3.63 10.98
N LEU A 154 -9.52 -3.00 11.22
CA LEU A 154 -8.77 -3.14 12.47
C LEU A 154 -9.53 -2.60 13.70
N SER A 155 -10.41 -1.62 13.50
CA SER A 155 -11.26 -1.09 14.56
C SER A 155 -12.45 -2.01 14.88
N GLN A 156 -12.93 -2.77 13.89
CA GLN A 156 -14.01 -3.74 14.04
C GLN A 156 -13.54 -5.05 14.69
N ASN A 157 -12.32 -5.52 14.40
CA ASN A 157 -11.78 -6.75 14.98
C ASN A 157 -11.64 -6.72 16.52
N LYS A 158 -11.68 -5.54 17.15
CA LYS A 158 -11.71 -5.39 18.62
C LYS A 158 -13.11 -5.62 19.23
N ARG A 159 -14.18 -5.60 18.42
CA ARG A 159 -15.57 -5.69 18.91
C ARG A 159 -16.13 -7.11 18.97
N ASN A 160 -15.33 -8.11 18.58
CA ASN A 160 -15.62 -9.54 18.73
C ASN A 160 -14.68 -10.14 19.76
#